data_AF-A0A1G6LP42-F1
#
_entry.id   AF-A0A1G6LP42-F1
#
_cell.length_a   1.000
_cell.length_b   1.000
_cell.length_c   1.000
_cell.angle_alpha   90.00
_cell.angle_beta   90.00
_cell.angle_gamma   90.00
#
_symmetry.space_group_name_H-M   'P 1'
#
loop_
_entity.id
_entity.type
_entity.pdbx_description
1 polymer ?
#
loop_
_entity_poly.entity_id
_entity_poly.type
_entity_poly.pdbx_seq_one_letter_code
_entity_poly.pdbx_strand_id
1 'polypeptide(L)'
;MIAASLIIAGIQSAHAQTDLSAYANAEGYLDVQKLTCAQLAGTWQGDADLLTAWYSGWYNGLARKHYLDIKKSREAEHEVIQHCKAHPDQLIIEAIAVVFKDMRAALGIRMQP
;
A
#
# COMPACT_ATOMS: atom_id res chain seq x y z
N MET A 1 -31.41 39.42 7.35
CA MET A 1 -31.80 38.07 6.89
C MET A 1 -30.56 37.18 7.02
N ILE A 2 -30.61 36.13 7.84
CA ILE A 2 -29.47 35.22 8.05
C ILE A 2 -29.72 34.01 7.14
N ALA A 3 -28.90 33.87 6.09
CA ALA A 3 -28.95 32.74 5.18
C ALA A 3 -28.26 31.54 5.85
N ALA A 4 -29.01 30.47 6.11
CA ALA A 4 -28.47 29.22 6.62
C ALA A 4 -27.91 28.40 5.45
N SER A 5 -26.58 28.34 5.34
CA SER A 5 -25.90 27.46 4.40
C SER A 5 -25.89 26.04 4.95
N LEU A 6 -26.69 25.14 4.37
CA LEU A 6 -26.65 23.70 4.64
C LEU A 6 -25.39 23.10 4.02
N ILE A 7 -24.43 22.70 4.86
CA ILE A 7 -23.26 21.93 4.44
C ILE A 7 -23.74 20.50 4.19
N ILE A 8 -23.86 20.11 2.92
CA ILE A 8 -24.09 18.72 2.54
C ILE A 8 -22.77 17.97 2.79
N ALA A 9 -22.66 17.32 3.94
CA ALA A 9 -21.58 16.39 4.19
C ALA A 9 -21.72 15.22 3.20
N GLY A 10 -20.79 15.13 2.25
CA GLY A 10 -20.71 13.99 1.34
C GLY A 10 -20.56 12.71 2.15
N ILE A 11 -21.57 11.86 2.07
CA ILE A 11 -21.55 10.47 2.51
C ILE A 11 -20.41 9.75 1.79
N GLN A 12 -19.24 9.74 2.41
CA GLN A 12 -18.17 8.83 2.02
C GLN A 12 -18.65 7.42 2.39
N SER A 13 -18.69 6.51 1.42
CA SER A 13 -19.00 5.11 1.68
C SER A 13 -17.95 4.56 2.64
N ALA A 14 -18.35 4.35 3.90
CA ALA A 14 -17.54 3.63 4.86
C ALA A 14 -17.52 2.16 4.44
N HIS A 15 -16.53 1.78 3.63
CA HIS A 15 -16.27 0.38 3.33
C HIS A 15 -15.65 -0.25 4.59
N ALA A 16 -16.24 -1.35 5.05
CA ALA A 16 -15.65 -2.14 6.12
C ALA A 16 -14.30 -2.72 5.65
N GLN A 17 -13.34 -2.78 6.57
CA GLN A 17 -12.06 -3.43 6.29
C GLN A 17 -12.29 -4.91 5.99
N THR A 18 -11.57 -5.42 4.99
CA THR A 18 -11.62 -6.82 4.56
C THR A 18 -10.35 -7.52 5.01
N ASP A 19 -10.51 -8.64 5.69
CA ASP A 19 -9.38 -9.50 6.10
C ASP A 19 -8.59 -9.96 4.86
N LEU A 20 -7.26 -9.92 4.95
CA LEU A 20 -6.38 -10.31 3.84
C LEU A 20 -6.62 -11.76 3.37
N SER A 21 -7.03 -12.65 4.28
CA SER A 21 -7.35 -14.04 3.96
C SER A 21 -8.53 -14.19 3.00
N ALA A 22 -9.40 -13.18 2.88
CA ALA A 22 -10.50 -13.19 1.91
C ALA A 22 -10.02 -13.21 0.45
N TYR A 23 -8.75 -12.88 0.21
CA TYR A 23 -8.13 -12.87 -1.11
C TYR A 23 -7.22 -14.08 -1.36
N ALA A 24 -7.10 -14.99 -0.39
CA ALA A 24 -6.37 -16.23 -0.56
C ALA A 24 -7.18 -17.24 -1.39
N ASN A 25 -6.48 -18.18 -2.02
CA ASN A 25 -7.12 -19.33 -2.66
C ASN A 25 -7.65 -20.33 -1.63
N ALA A 26 -8.28 -21.42 -2.08
CA ALA A 26 -8.89 -22.42 -1.21
C ALA A 26 -7.90 -23.11 -0.24
N GLU A 27 -6.60 -23.12 -0.58
CA GLU A 27 -5.53 -23.69 0.24
C GLU A 27 -4.87 -22.63 1.16
N GLY A 28 -5.34 -21.38 1.15
CA GLY A 28 -4.80 -20.29 1.98
C GLY A 28 -3.58 -19.59 1.39
N TYR A 29 -3.25 -19.81 0.11
CA TYR A 29 -2.17 -19.08 -0.57
C TYR A 29 -2.67 -17.75 -1.15
N LEU A 30 -1.90 -16.70 -0.88
CA LEU A 30 -2.12 -15.37 -1.41
C LEU A 30 -1.19 -15.13 -2.61
N ASP A 31 -1.76 -14.88 -3.79
CA ASP A 31 -0.98 -14.41 -4.95
C ASP A 31 -0.76 -12.90 -4.84
N VAL A 32 0.24 -12.54 -4.05
CA VAL A 32 0.69 -11.16 -3.83
C VAL A 32 0.97 -10.36 -5.11
N GLN A 33 1.32 -11.00 -6.23
CA GLN A 33 1.53 -10.29 -7.49
C GLN A 33 0.22 -9.80 -8.12
N LYS A 34 -0.92 -10.33 -7.68
CA LYS A 34 -2.26 -9.97 -8.17
C LYS A 34 -3.05 -9.11 -7.20
N LEU A 35 -2.49 -8.79 -6.04
CA LEU A 35 -3.17 -7.92 -5.08
C LEU A 35 -3.27 -6.51 -5.63
N THR A 36 -4.46 -5.93 -5.52
CA THR A 36 -4.74 -4.55 -5.93
C THR A 36 -4.57 -3.57 -4.79
N CYS A 37 -4.39 -2.30 -5.16
CA CYS A 37 -4.31 -1.19 -4.24
C CYS A 37 -5.60 -1.01 -3.42
N ALA A 38 -6.77 -1.32 -3.98
CA ALA A 38 -8.03 -1.34 -3.23
C ALA A 38 -7.98 -2.35 -2.07
N GLN A 39 -7.40 -3.52 -2.30
CA GLN A 39 -7.28 -4.58 -1.28
C GLN A 39 -6.31 -4.16 -0.16
N LEU A 40 -5.21 -3.48 -0.49
CA LEU A 40 -4.29 -2.92 0.52
C LEU A 40 -4.92 -1.75 1.29
N ALA A 41 -5.54 -0.80 0.60
CA ALA A 41 -6.14 0.37 1.24
C ALA A 41 -7.37 0.01 2.09
N GLY A 42 -8.03 -1.11 1.76
CA GLY A 42 -9.22 -1.63 2.42
C GLY A 42 -8.96 -2.77 3.41
N THR A 43 -7.71 -3.15 3.71
CA THR A 43 -7.41 -4.18 4.72
C THR A 43 -7.14 -3.60 6.11
N TRP A 44 -6.99 -4.46 7.11
CA TRP A 44 -6.60 -4.09 8.47
C TRP A 44 -5.14 -3.62 8.51
N GLN A 45 -4.80 -2.70 9.42
CA GLN A 45 -3.42 -2.22 9.55
C GLN A 45 -2.44 -3.38 9.83
N GLY A 46 -2.82 -4.37 10.64
CA GLY A 46 -1.96 -5.54 10.90
C GLY A 46 -1.69 -6.39 9.64
N ASP A 47 -2.67 -6.47 8.73
CA ASP A 47 -2.52 -7.15 7.45
C ASP A 47 -1.66 -6.33 6.47
N ALA A 48 -1.79 -5.00 6.51
CA ALA A 48 -0.90 -4.10 5.78
C ALA A 48 0.56 -4.24 6.28
N ASP A 49 0.78 -4.25 7.60
CA ASP A 49 2.08 -4.46 8.22
C ASP A 49 2.69 -5.81 7.78
N LEU A 50 1.87 -6.87 7.72
CA LEU A 50 2.27 -8.20 7.23
C LEU A 50 2.71 -8.14 5.76
N LEU A 51 1.91 -7.53 4.88
CA LEU A 51 2.26 -7.37 3.46
C LEU A 51 3.53 -6.54 3.28
N THR A 52 3.67 -5.43 4.02
CA THR A 52 4.87 -4.58 4.02
C THR A 52 6.11 -5.40 4.38
N ALA A 53 6.05 -6.20 5.46
CA ALA A 53 7.13 -7.07 5.86
C ALA A 53 7.44 -8.14 4.80
N TRP A 54 6.41 -8.73 4.20
CA TRP A 54 6.56 -9.77 3.17
C TRP A 54 7.24 -9.23 1.90
N TYR A 55 6.77 -8.09 1.35
CA TYR A 55 7.41 -7.45 0.19
C TYR A 55 8.83 -6.99 0.50
N SER A 56 9.05 -6.40 1.67
CA SER A 56 10.39 -6.01 2.12
C SER A 56 11.32 -7.23 2.15
N GLY A 57 10.86 -8.35 2.70
CA GLY A 57 11.60 -9.62 2.72
C GLY A 57 11.91 -10.14 1.32
N TRP A 58 10.94 -10.13 0.41
CA TRP A 58 11.15 -10.57 -0.97
C TRP A 58 12.24 -9.75 -1.67
N TYR A 59 12.11 -8.42 -1.69
CA TYR A 59 13.07 -7.56 -2.38
C TYR A 59 14.46 -7.57 -1.73
N ASN A 60 14.54 -7.63 -0.40
CA ASN A 60 15.82 -7.80 0.29
C ASN A 60 16.46 -9.15 -0.03
N GLY A 61 15.67 -10.23 -0.11
CA GLY A 61 16.12 -11.55 -0.52
C GLY A 61 16.72 -11.55 -1.92
N LEU A 62 16.03 -10.93 -2.90
CA LEU A 62 16.56 -10.74 -4.26
C LEU A 62 17.87 -9.95 -4.27
N ALA A 63 17.98 -8.94 -3.41
CA ALA A 63 19.18 -8.11 -3.26
C ALA A 63 20.27 -8.72 -2.34
N ARG A 64 20.09 -9.97 -1.87
CA ARG A 64 20.99 -10.66 -0.91
C ARG A 64 21.26 -9.85 0.36
N LYS A 65 20.26 -9.13 0.85
CA LYS A 65 20.29 -8.35 2.08
C LYS A 65 19.64 -9.12 3.21
N HIS A 66 20.24 -9.07 4.39
CA HIS A 66 19.80 -9.77 5.60
C HIS A 66 19.41 -8.79 6.71
N TYR A 67 18.87 -7.63 6.34
CA TYR A 67 18.47 -6.59 7.29
C TYR A 67 17.05 -6.11 6.99
N LEU A 68 16.34 -5.72 8.05
CA LEU A 68 15.08 -5.00 8.00
C LEU A 68 15.34 -3.55 8.40
N ASP A 69 15.04 -2.61 7.51
CA ASP A 69 15.04 -1.19 7.83
C ASP A 69 13.66 -0.81 8.38
N ILE A 70 13.51 -0.84 9.70
CA ILE A 70 12.24 -0.61 10.41
C ILE A 70 11.72 0.82 10.19
N LYS A 71 12.62 1.81 10.07
CA LYS A 71 12.20 3.19 9.89
C LYS A 71 11.66 3.37 8.48
N LYS A 72 12.45 2.96 7.48
CA LYS A 72 12.06 3.08 6.08
C LYS A 72 10.84 2.24 5.73
N SER A 73 10.65 1.08 6.37
CA SER A 73 9.48 0.24 6.09
C SER A 73 8.18 0.94 6.45
N ARG A 74 8.13 1.66 7.59
CA ARG A 74 6.93 2.43 8.01
C ARG A 74 6.64 3.61 7.09
N GLU A 75 7.69 4.33 6.69
CA GLU A 75 7.56 5.44 5.73
C GLU A 75 7.07 4.93 4.38
N ALA A 76 7.71 3.88 3.84
CA ALA A 76 7.33 3.29 2.56
C ALA A 76 5.91 2.71 2.57
N GLU A 77 5.52 2.02 3.64
CA GLU A 77 4.16 1.51 3.83
C GLU A 77 3.13 2.63 3.77
N HIS A 78 3.36 3.71 4.51
CA HIS A 78 2.47 4.86 4.52
C HIS A 78 2.29 5.42 3.09
N GLU A 79 3.38 5.69 2.39
CA GLU A 79 3.35 6.26 1.04
C GLU A 79 2.68 5.32 0.03
N VAL A 80 2.94 4.01 0.09
CA VAL A 80 2.27 3.02 -0.76
C VAL A 80 0.76 2.98 -0.48
N ILE A 81 0.33 3.01 0.78
CA ILE A 81 -1.10 3.05 1.12
C ILE A 81 -1.74 4.35 0.62
N GLN A 82 -1.08 5.51 0.75
CA GLN A 82 -1.61 6.78 0.22
C GLN A 82 -1.73 6.75 -1.30
N HIS A 83 -0.70 6.26 -2.00
CA HIS A 83 -0.74 6.06 -3.45
C HIS A 83 -1.90 5.14 -3.85
N CYS A 84 -2.07 4.02 -3.14
CA CYS A 84 -3.11 3.05 -3.42
C CYS A 84 -4.52 3.58 -3.20
N LYS A 85 -4.74 4.47 -2.22
CA LYS A 85 -6.04 5.15 -2.04
C LYS A 85 -6.45 5.98 -3.27
N ALA A 86 -5.48 6.53 -4.00
CA ALA A 86 -5.73 7.29 -5.21
C ALA A 86 -5.80 6.43 -6.49
N HIS A 87 -5.30 5.18 -6.44
CA HIS A 87 -5.17 4.29 -7.60
C HIS A 87 -5.68 2.87 -7.28
N PRO A 88 -6.96 2.69 -6.93
CA PRO A 88 -7.48 1.44 -6.38
C PRO A 88 -7.31 0.21 -7.28
N ASP A 89 -7.35 0.40 -8.60
CA ASP A 89 -7.27 -0.70 -9.58
C ASP A 89 -5.84 -1.15 -9.89
N GLN A 90 -4.83 -0.37 -9.46
CA GLN A 90 -3.42 -0.68 -9.69
C GLN A 90 -2.98 -1.87 -8.85
N LEU A 91 -2.01 -2.67 -9.32
CA LEU A 91 -1.41 -3.71 -8.49
C LEU A 91 -0.49 -3.11 -7.42
N ILE A 92 -0.46 -3.70 -6.22
CA ILE A 92 0.43 -3.23 -5.14
C ILE A 92 1.89 -3.19 -5.60
N ILE A 93 2.33 -4.20 -6.37
CA ILE A 93 3.71 -4.29 -6.85
C ILE A 93 4.10 -3.11 -7.76
N GLU A 94 3.15 -2.61 -8.55
CA GLU A 94 3.36 -1.44 -9.41
C GLU A 94 3.36 -0.15 -8.57
N ALA A 95 2.48 -0.06 -7.56
CA ALA A 95 2.46 1.07 -6.63
C ALA A 95 3.78 1.18 -5.84
N ILE A 96 4.33 0.06 -5.38
CA ILE A 96 5.66 0.01 -4.74
C ILE A 96 6.73 0.57 -5.69
N ALA A 97 6.71 0.19 -6.97
CA ALA A 97 7.68 0.68 -7.94
C ALA A 97 7.59 2.20 -8.15
N VAL A 98 6.36 2.75 -8.23
CA VAL A 98 6.12 4.20 -8.33
C VAL A 98 6.65 4.92 -7.09
N VAL A 99 6.20 4.51 -5.90
CA VAL A 99 6.59 5.16 -4.64
C VAL A 99 8.10 5.10 -4.43
N PHE A 100 8.74 3.97 -4.73
CA PHE A 100 10.19 3.84 -4.52
C PHE A 100 10.99 4.69 -5.50
N LYS A 101 10.48 4.92 -6.72
CA LYS A 101 11.06 5.87 -7.67
C LYS A 101 10.98 7.29 -7.10
N ASP A 102 9.84 7.69 -6.55
CA ASP A 102 9.63 9.03 -5.99
C ASP A 102 10.48 9.25 -4.73
N MET A 103 10.53 8.27 -3.82
CA MET A 103 11.40 8.32 -2.63
C MET A 103 12.88 8.46 -3.02
N ARG A 104 13.33 7.78 -4.09
CA ARG A 104 14.71 7.90 -4.59
C ARG A 104 14.97 9.26 -5.22
N ALA A 105 14.01 9.79 -5.99
CA ALA A 105 14.10 11.11 -6.58
C ALA A 105 14.20 12.22 -5.51
N ALA A 106 13.41 12.11 -4.43
CA ALA A 106 13.46 13.03 -3.28
C ALA A 106 14.83 13.03 -2.58
N LEU A 107 15.56 11.92 -2.64
CA LEU A 107 16.93 11.78 -2.12
C LEU A 107 18.01 12.20 -3.14
N GLY A 108 17.64 12.69 -4.32
CA GLY A 108 18.58 13.03 -5.40
C GLY A 108 19.25 11.82 -6.06
N ILE A 109 18.72 10.61 -5.84
CA ILE A 109 19.29 9.37 -6.36
C ILE A 109 18.81 9.18 -7.81
N ARG A 110 19.74 9.24 -8.77
CA ARG A 110 19.43 8.95 -10.17
C ARG A 110 19.12 7.47 -10.36
N MET A 111 17.97 7.18 -10.98
CA MET A 111 17.64 5.83 -11.45
C MET A 111 18.44 5.55 -12.72
N GLN A 112 19.07 4.38 -12.79
CA GLN A 112 19.60 3.87 -14.06
C GLN A 112 18.40 3.46 -14.93
N PRO A 113 18.40 3.78 -16.24
CA PRO A 113 17.36 3.35 -17.17
C PRO A 113 17.36 1.83 -17.36
#